data_AF-A0A1F7USY3-F1
#
_entry.id   AF-A0A1F7USY3-F1
#
_cell.length_a   1.000
_cell.length_b   1.000
_cell.length_c   1.000
_cell.angle_alpha   90.00
_cell.angle_beta   90.00
_cell.angle_gamma   90.00
#
_symmetry.space_group_name_H-M   'P 1'
#
loop_
_entity.id
_entity.type
_entity.pdbx_description
1 polymer ?
#
loop_
_entity_poly.entity_id
_entity_poly.type
_entity_poly.pdbx_seq_one_letter_code
_entity_poly.pdbx_strand_id
1 'polypeptide(L)'
;MIKKIAKKIIKWLATAKWLAFPRKIIVGLACYAFALKNGVIIYYNDPQRSEVLRLVRKIKKENEMLLGDNEAYQIFMAVKRTEKIDGDIAEVGSYRGGSAKLICEAKGNKTLYLFDTFEGLPELHAMDNPNQFHKGQFSAQLEQVKHYLGEYENVYFYKGLFPSTAEPIKNKTFSFVHLDLDLHEPTAASLQFFYPRMNRGGIIISHDYINAPGVRKAFDDFFKDKPEPIIEMSGLQCLIVKI
;
A
#
# COMPACT_ATOMS: atom_id res chain seq x y z
N MET A 1 -2.48 -28.05 -16.92
CA MET A 1 -3.82 -28.68 -16.97
C MET A 1 -4.37 -29.01 -15.57
N ILE A 2 -3.60 -29.67 -14.71
CA ILE A 2 -3.97 -30.09 -13.34
C ILE A 2 -4.45 -28.94 -12.44
N LYS A 3 -3.75 -27.78 -12.42
CA LYS A 3 -4.15 -26.59 -11.63
C LYS A 3 -5.54 -26.02 -12.01
N LYS A 4 -5.93 -26.09 -13.30
CA LYS A 4 -7.26 -25.61 -13.76
C LYS A 4 -8.38 -26.54 -13.30
N ILE A 5 -8.13 -27.86 -13.33
CA ILE A 5 -9.07 -28.88 -12.86
C ILE A 5 -9.23 -28.79 -11.33
N ALA A 6 -8.13 -28.71 -10.59
CA ALA A 6 -8.14 -28.51 -9.14
C ALA A 6 -8.92 -27.25 -8.74
N LYS A 7 -8.73 -26.13 -9.44
CA LYS A 7 -9.48 -24.89 -9.18
C LYS A 7 -10.98 -25.04 -9.43
N LYS A 8 -11.39 -25.78 -10.48
CA LYS A 8 -12.82 -26.06 -10.75
C LYS A 8 -13.43 -26.94 -9.65
N ILE A 9 -12.70 -27.96 -9.20
CA ILE A 9 -13.14 -28.86 -8.12
C ILE A 9 -13.26 -28.09 -6.80
N ILE A 10 -12.24 -27.31 -6.42
CA ILE A 10 -12.26 -26.48 -5.21
C ILE A 10 -13.41 -25.47 -5.25
N LYS A 11 -13.62 -24.80 -6.39
CA LYS A 11 -14.73 -23.88 -6.56
C LYS A 11 -16.07 -24.59 -6.38
N TRP A 12 -16.25 -25.76 -6.98
CA TRP A 12 -17.46 -26.56 -6.85
C TRP A 12 -17.71 -27.01 -5.40
N LEU A 13 -16.68 -27.53 -4.71
CA LEU A 13 -16.75 -27.90 -3.29
C LEU A 13 -17.11 -26.69 -2.40
N ALA A 14 -16.56 -25.52 -2.71
CA ALA A 14 -16.81 -24.28 -2.00
C ALA A 14 -18.22 -23.71 -2.23
N THR A 15 -18.92 -24.08 -3.31
CA THR A 15 -20.24 -23.51 -3.66
C THR A 15 -21.40 -24.52 -3.62
N ALA A 16 -21.14 -25.83 -3.58
CA ALA A 16 -22.19 -26.85 -3.58
C ALA A 16 -23.11 -26.75 -2.36
N LYS A 17 -24.43 -26.67 -2.58
CA LYS A 17 -25.41 -26.42 -1.49
C LYS A 17 -25.49 -27.56 -0.47
N TRP A 18 -25.41 -28.82 -0.90
CA TRP A 18 -25.49 -29.99 -0.01
C TRP A 18 -24.24 -30.18 0.87
N LEU A 19 -23.11 -29.56 0.50
CA LEU A 19 -21.89 -29.52 1.33
C LEU A 19 -21.90 -28.35 2.33
N ALA A 20 -22.97 -27.56 2.42
CA ALA A 20 -23.00 -26.38 3.28
C ALA A 20 -22.78 -26.72 4.77
N PHE A 21 -23.41 -27.77 5.28
CA PHE A 21 -23.27 -28.19 6.68
C PHE A 21 -21.88 -28.79 6.99
N PRO A 22 -21.34 -29.77 6.22
CA PRO A 22 -19.97 -30.24 6.39
C PRO A 22 -18.93 -29.13 6.25
N ARG A 23 -19.11 -28.22 5.28
CA ARG A 23 -18.22 -27.07 5.07
C ARG A 23 -18.22 -26.15 6.27
N LYS A 24 -19.37 -25.91 6.91
CA LYS A 24 -19.46 -25.07 8.10
C LYS A 24 -18.63 -25.63 9.26
N ILE A 25 -18.64 -26.95 9.45
CA ILE A 25 -17.83 -27.63 10.47
C ILE A 25 -16.34 -27.53 10.12
N ILE A 26 -15.96 -27.85 8.88
CA ILE A 26 -14.55 -27.77 8.42
C ILE A 26 -14.02 -26.35 8.53
N VAL A 27 -14.80 -25.35 8.11
CA VAL A 27 -14.44 -23.93 8.24
C VAL A 27 -14.33 -23.54 9.71
N GLY A 28 -15.23 -24.01 10.58
CA GLY A 28 -15.13 -23.77 12.02
C GLY A 28 -13.84 -24.34 12.63
N LEU A 29 -13.48 -25.57 12.28
CA LEU A 29 -12.22 -26.20 12.70
C LEU A 29 -11.00 -25.47 12.16
N ALA A 30 -11.04 -25.04 10.89
CA ALA A 30 -9.98 -24.25 10.29
C ALA A 30 -9.83 -22.90 11.03
N CYS A 31 -10.93 -22.16 11.22
CA CYS A 31 -10.94 -20.91 11.97
C CYS A 31 -10.38 -21.09 13.38
N TYR A 32 -10.75 -22.17 14.08
CA TYR A 32 -10.20 -22.48 15.41
C TYR A 32 -8.69 -22.75 15.35
N ALA A 33 -8.23 -23.56 14.40
CA ALA A 33 -6.81 -23.84 14.23
C ALA A 33 -5.99 -22.59 13.89
N PHE A 34 -6.53 -21.68 13.06
CA PHE A 34 -5.90 -20.39 12.79
C PHE A 34 -5.90 -19.49 14.04
N ALA A 35 -7.01 -19.45 14.79
CA ALA A 35 -7.12 -18.65 16.01
C ALA A 35 -6.11 -19.06 17.09
N LEU A 36 -5.76 -20.35 17.19
CA LEU A 36 -4.67 -20.83 18.07
C LEU A 36 -3.29 -20.22 17.73
N LYS A 37 -3.13 -19.64 16.55
CA LYS A 37 -1.94 -18.92 16.10
C LYS A 37 -2.19 -17.42 15.91
N ASN A 38 -3.23 -16.87 16.55
CA ASN A 38 -3.70 -15.49 16.39
C ASN A 38 -4.08 -15.14 14.93
N GLY A 39 -4.36 -16.15 14.11
CA GLY A 39 -4.79 -15.99 12.73
C GLY A 39 -6.30 -15.75 12.63
N VAL A 40 -6.69 -14.96 11.64
CA VAL A 40 -8.10 -14.70 11.31
C VAL A 40 -8.37 -15.03 9.85
N ILE A 41 -9.51 -15.68 9.58
CA ILE A 41 -10.04 -15.85 8.22
C ILE A 41 -11.14 -14.81 8.02
N ILE A 42 -10.94 -13.92 7.04
CA ILE A 42 -11.91 -12.86 6.72
C ILE A 42 -12.60 -13.20 5.41
N TYR A 43 -13.94 -13.25 5.45
CA TYR A 43 -14.78 -13.34 4.27
C TYR A 43 -15.40 -11.97 3.99
N TYR A 44 -15.11 -11.43 2.81
CA TYR A 44 -15.69 -10.17 2.37
C TYR A 44 -16.96 -10.46 1.56
N ASN A 45 -18.12 -10.23 2.17
CA ASN A 45 -19.44 -10.43 1.55
C ASN A 45 -20.03 -9.14 0.96
N ASP A 46 -19.27 -8.05 0.99
CA ASP A 46 -19.65 -6.78 0.37
C ASP A 46 -19.28 -6.80 -1.14
N PRO A 47 -20.24 -6.53 -2.05
CA PRO A 47 -19.98 -6.54 -3.49
C PRO A 47 -18.92 -5.52 -3.93
N GLN A 48 -18.93 -4.32 -3.36
CA GLN A 48 -17.99 -3.25 -3.71
C GLN A 48 -16.56 -3.64 -3.32
N ARG A 49 -16.37 -4.10 -2.08
CA ARG A 49 -15.08 -4.63 -1.62
C ARG A 49 -14.61 -5.82 -2.45
N SER A 50 -15.52 -6.70 -2.83
CA SER A 50 -15.19 -7.85 -3.69
C SER A 50 -14.71 -7.44 -5.09
N GLU A 51 -15.18 -6.32 -5.62
CA GLU A 51 -14.69 -5.73 -6.86
C GLU A 51 -13.26 -5.19 -6.72
N VAL A 52 -13.00 -4.40 -5.69
CA VAL A 52 -11.66 -3.87 -5.42
C VAL A 52 -10.66 -5.01 -5.20
N LEU A 53 -11.02 -6.05 -4.45
CA LEU A 53 -10.14 -7.22 -4.26
C LEU A 53 -9.91 -8.02 -5.55
N ARG A 54 -10.87 -8.02 -6.49
CA ARG A 54 -10.64 -8.60 -7.83
C ARG A 54 -9.64 -7.77 -8.63
N LEU A 55 -9.73 -6.43 -8.54
CA LEU A 55 -8.77 -5.51 -9.13
C LEU A 55 -7.37 -5.71 -8.55
N VAL A 56 -7.22 -5.76 -7.23
CA VAL A 56 -5.94 -6.04 -6.56
C VAL A 56 -5.31 -7.34 -7.06
N ARG A 57 -6.09 -8.42 -7.17
CA ARG A 57 -5.61 -9.71 -7.71
C ARG A 57 -5.36 -9.71 -9.21
N LYS A 58 -5.94 -8.77 -9.96
CA LYS A 58 -5.64 -8.56 -11.38
C LYS A 58 -4.28 -7.87 -11.49
N ILE A 59 -4.07 -6.77 -10.78
CA ILE A 59 -2.80 -6.03 -10.71
C ILE A 59 -1.65 -6.96 -10.32
N LYS A 60 -1.79 -7.74 -9.22
CA LYS A 60 -0.78 -8.73 -8.78
C LYS A 60 -0.40 -9.80 -9.80
N LYS A 61 -1.23 -10.04 -10.83
CA LYS A 61 -0.93 -10.98 -11.91
C LYS A 61 -0.27 -10.32 -13.11
N GLU A 62 -0.55 -9.04 -13.32
CA GLU A 62 0.03 -8.25 -14.40
C GLU A 62 1.44 -7.82 -14.04
N ASN A 63 1.66 -7.46 -12.77
CA ASN A 63 2.91 -6.95 -12.27
C ASN A 63 3.10 -7.31 -10.79
N GLU A 64 4.34 -7.32 -10.34
CA GLU A 64 4.65 -7.66 -8.95
C GLU A 64 4.26 -6.51 -8.02
N MET A 65 3.49 -6.86 -6.98
CA MET A 65 3.08 -5.97 -5.90
C MET A 65 3.14 -6.77 -4.60
N LEU A 66 3.99 -6.31 -3.67
CA LEU A 66 4.32 -7.06 -2.45
C LEU A 66 3.28 -6.87 -1.33
N LEU A 67 2.50 -5.79 -1.39
CA LEU A 67 1.40 -5.51 -0.45
C LEU A 67 0.42 -6.68 -0.34
N GLY A 68 -0.06 -6.98 0.86
CA GLY A 68 -1.19 -7.87 1.09
C GLY A 68 -2.47 -7.39 0.41
N ASP A 69 -3.42 -8.30 0.17
CA ASP A 69 -4.70 -7.94 -0.46
C ASP A 69 -5.47 -6.89 0.35
N ASN A 70 -5.36 -6.94 1.69
CA ASN A 70 -6.04 -6.03 2.61
C ASN A 70 -5.37 -4.64 2.65
N GLU A 71 -4.04 -4.61 2.61
CA GLU A 71 -3.19 -3.41 2.58
C GLU A 71 -3.45 -2.60 1.31
N ALA A 72 -3.40 -3.28 0.16
CA ALA A 72 -3.78 -2.71 -1.13
C ALA A 72 -5.23 -2.16 -1.10
N TYR A 73 -6.18 -2.92 -0.54
CA TYR A 73 -7.56 -2.43 -0.39
C TYR A 73 -7.65 -1.15 0.46
N GLN A 74 -6.87 -1.03 1.53
CA GLN A 74 -6.85 0.16 2.38
C GLN A 74 -6.34 1.39 1.61
N ILE A 75 -5.28 1.25 0.82
CA ILE A 75 -4.78 2.32 -0.07
C ILE A 75 -5.89 2.77 -1.04
N PHE A 76 -6.51 1.83 -1.74
CA PHE A 76 -7.59 2.14 -2.68
C PHE A 76 -8.73 2.91 -1.99
N MET A 77 -9.14 2.44 -0.81
CA MET A 77 -10.22 3.09 -0.07
C MET A 77 -9.82 4.47 0.45
N ALA A 78 -8.59 4.66 0.92
CA ALA A 78 -8.13 5.97 1.38
C ALA A 78 -8.16 6.99 0.25
N VAL A 79 -7.65 6.65 -0.94
CA VAL A 79 -7.74 7.49 -2.13
C VAL A 79 -9.20 7.82 -2.48
N LYS A 80 -10.11 6.83 -2.44
CA LYS A 80 -11.54 7.07 -2.69
C LYS A 80 -12.18 7.96 -1.62
N ARG A 81 -11.74 7.89 -0.36
CA ARG A 81 -12.31 8.70 0.73
C ARG A 81 -11.79 10.13 0.76
N THR A 82 -10.62 10.39 0.20
CA THR A 82 -10.05 11.73 0.07
C THR A 82 -10.39 12.41 -1.26
N GLU A 83 -11.25 11.81 -2.10
CA GLU A 83 -11.65 12.36 -3.40
C GLU A 83 -12.21 13.80 -3.30
N LYS A 84 -12.96 14.09 -2.23
CA LYS A 84 -13.57 15.41 -1.96
C LYS A 84 -12.63 16.40 -1.27
N ILE A 85 -11.45 15.97 -0.85
CA ILE A 85 -10.45 16.83 -0.21
C ILE A 85 -9.60 17.43 -1.30
N ASP A 86 -9.41 18.74 -1.31
CA ASP A 86 -8.56 19.39 -2.30
C ASP A 86 -7.11 18.91 -2.22
N GLY A 87 -6.37 19.06 -3.32
CA GLY A 87 -4.97 18.66 -3.41
C GLY A 87 -4.73 17.38 -4.18
N ASP A 88 -3.49 17.24 -4.63
CA ASP A 88 -3.01 16.14 -5.45
C ASP A 88 -2.72 14.89 -4.61
N ILE A 89 -2.16 13.86 -5.25
CA ILE A 89 -1.77 12.61 -4.65
C ILE A 89 -0.27 12.37 -4.88
N ALA A 90 0.41 11.78 -3.91
CA ALA A 90 1.79 11.31 -4.08
C ALA A 90 1.99 9.88 -3.58
N GLU A 91 2.93 9.18 -4.20
CA GLU A 91 3.50 7.94 -3.67
C GLU A 91 5.03 8.04 -3.71
N VAL A 92 5.68 7.64 -2.61
CA VAL A 92 7.14 7.57 -2.50
C VAL A 92 7.52 6.13 -2.19
N GLY A 93 8.29 5.52 -3.09
CA GLY A 93 8.48 4.07 -3.14
C GLY A 93 7.38 3.42 -3.98
N SER A 94 7.61 3.30 -5.28
CA SER A 94 6.66 2.76 -6.25
C SER A 94 7.04 1.36 -6.73
N TYR A 95 8.30 0.96 -6.57
CA TYR A 95 8.86 -0.29 -7.05
C TYR A 95 8.50 -0.52 -8.54
N ARG A 96 7.68 -1.54 -8.83
CA ARG A 96 7.22 -1.86 -10.18
C ARG A 96 5.90 -1.16 -10.55
N GLY A 97 5.31 -0.36 -9.68
CA GLY A 97 4.12 0.45 -9.94
C GLY A 97 2.78 -0.26 -9.66
N GLY A 98 2.77 -1.37 -8.92
CA GLY A 98 1.54 -2.09 -8.59
C GLY A 98 0.57 -1.26 -7.74
N SER A 99 1.08 -0.66 -6.66
CA SER A 99 0.33 0.26 -5.81
C SER A 99 -0.04 1.55 -6.56
N ALA A 100 0.89 2.11 -7.34
CA ALA A 100 0.62 3.25 -8.23
C ALA A 100 -0.58 2.98 -9.16
N LYS A 101 -0.65 1.81 -9.80
CA LYS A 101 -1.81 1.44 -10.65
C LYS A 101 -3.11 1.41 -9.85
N LEU A 102 -3.06 0.86 -8.64
CA LEU A 102 -4.22 0.82 -7.76
C LEU A 102 -4.69 2.23 -7.35
N ILE A 103 -3.75 3.15 -7.11
CA ILE A 103 -4.05 4.56 -6.86
C ILE A 103 -4.65 5.21 -8.12
N CYS A 104 -4.12 4.93 -9.31
CA CYS A 104 -4.67 5.43 -10.57
C CYS A 104 -6.12 5.00 -10.81
N GLU A 105 -6.47 3.76 -10.48
CA GLU A 105 -7.85 3.25 -10.55
C GLU A 105 -8.78 3.95 -9.55
N ALA A 106 -8.23 4.51 -8.47
CA ALA A 106 -8.98 5.17 -7.41
C ALA A 106 -9.07 6.70 -7.57
N LYS A 107 -8.03 7.36 -8.09
CA LYS A 107 -7.80 8.82 -7.97
C LYS A 107 -8.77 9.74 -8.71
N GLY A 108 -9.56 9.19 -9.64
CA GLY A 108 -10.37 10.00 -10.55
C GLY A 108 -9.48 10.95 -11.36
N ASN A 109 -9.77 12.25 -11.33
CA ASN A 109 -9.05 13.25 -12.11
C ASN A 109 -7.84 13.87 -11.39
N LYS A 110 -7.59 13.50 -10.12
CA LYS A 110 -6.45 14.05 -9.36
C LYS A 110 -5.11 13.67 -10.00
N THR A 111 -4.12 14.52 -9.81
CA THR A 111 -2.74 14.26 -10.24
C THR A 111 -2.07 13.30 -9.27
N LEU A 112 -1.34 12.32 -9.79
CA LEU A 112 -0.47 11.43 -9.04
C LEU A 112 1.00 11.73 -9.35
N TYR A 113 1.78 12.00 -8.31
CA TYR A 113 3.22 12.18 -8.37
C TYR A 113 3.94 10.97 -7.77
N LEU A 114 4.72 10.27 -8.59
CA LEU A 114 5.45 9.06 -8.22
C LEU A 114 6.93 9.36 -8.04
N PHE A 115 7.47 9.00 -6.88
CA PHE A 115 8.87 9.17 -6.52
C PHE A 115 9.49 7.81 -6.22
N ASP A 116 10.63 7.52 -6.83
CA ASP A 116 11.38 6.28 -6.59
C ASP A 116 12.83 6.48 -7.01
N THR A 117 13.76 5.75 -6.38
CA THR A 117 15.15 5.75 -6.83
C THR A 117 15.28 5.04 -8.17
N PHE A 118 14.42 4.05 -8.46
CA PHE A 118 14.55 3.07 -9.53
C PHE A 118 15.91 2.36 -9.53
N GLU A 119 16.56 2.37 -8.37
CA GLU A 119 17.87 1.77 -8.09
C GLU A 119 17.80 0.90 -6.83
N GLY A 120 16.62 0.81 -6.21
CA GLY A 120 16.36 0.08 -4.98
C GLY A 120 16.63 0.93 -3.73
N LEU A 121 16.64 0.26 -2.58
CA LEU A 121 16.87 0.92 -1.30
C LEU A 121 18.25 1.60 -1.25
N PRO A 122 18.35 2.80 -0.65
CA PRO A 122 19.63 3.47 -0.41
C PRO A 122 20.45 2.72 0.66
N GLU A 123 21.57 3.32 1.09
CA GLU A 123 22.32 2.80 2.23
C GLU A 123 21.44 2.76 3.49
N LEU A 124 21.64 1.70 4.28
CA LEU A 124 20.96 1.54 5.56
C LEU A 124 21.71 2.31 6.66
N HIS A 125 20.96 2.73 7.67
CA HIS A 125 21.49 3.43 8.83
C HIS A 125 21.18 2.68 10.14
N ALA A 126 21.67 3.21 11.26
CA ALA A 126 21.64 2.54 12.57
C ALA A 126 20.24 2.18 13.09
N MET A 127 19.19 2.81 12.56
CA MET A 127 17.79 2.58 12.96
C MET A 127 17.10 1.50 12.12
N ASP A 128 17.74 1.05 11.05
CA ASP A 128 17.21 0.05 10.13
C ASP A 128 17.64 -1.35 10.54
N ASN A 129 16.89 -2.36 10.10
CA ASN A 129 17.20 -3.76 10.38
C ASN A 129 17.99 -4.38 9.20
N PRO A 130 19.32 -4.59 9.33
CA PRO A 130 20.15 -5.13 8.25
C PRO A 130 19.87 -6.62 7.96
N ASN A 131 19.14 -7.32 8.83
CA ASN A 131 18.69 -8.68 8.57
C ASN A 131 17.42 -8.73 7.70
N GLN A 132 16.75 -7.59 7.53
CA GLN A 132 15.50 -7.45 6.78
C GLN A 132 15.70 -6.72 5.46
N PHE A 133 16.54 -5.69 5.46
CA PHE A 133 16.77 -4.83 4.30
C PHE A 133 18.25 -4.77 3.92
N HIS A 134 18.54 -4.52 2.64
CA HIS A 134 19.89 -4.24 2.14
C HIS A 134 19.84 -3.25 0.96
N LYS A 135 20.96 -2.56 0.71
CA LYS A 135 21.09 -1.62 -0.41
C LYS A 135 20.78 -2.28 -1.74
N GLY A 136 20.04 -1.58 -2.60
CA GLY A 136 19.66 -2.04 -3.93
C GLY A 136 18.51 -3.05 -3.94
N GLN A 137 18.03 -3.48 -2.77
CA GLN A 137 16.81 -4.27 -2.66
C GLN A 137 15.64 -3.50 -3.29
N PHE A 138 14.70 -4.23 -3.89
CA PHE A 138 13.53 -3.65 -4.56
C PHE A 138 13.87 -2.67 -5.71
N SER A 139 14.97 -2.89 -6.44
CA SER A 139 15.23 -2.11 -7.66
C SER A 139 14.21 -2.41 -8.77
N ALA A 140 13.81 -1.39 -9.53
CA ALA A 140 12.93 -1.52 -10.70
C ALA A 140 13.35 -0.55 -11.82
N GLN A 141 12.90 -0.80 -13.05
CA GLN A 141 13.22 0.07 -14.19
C GLN A 141 12.12 1.09 -14.43
N LEU A 142 12.45 2.39 -14.37
CA LEU A 142 11.50 3.48 -14.60
C LEU A 142 10.66 3.32 -15.87
N GLU A 143 11.30 2.94 -16.99
CA GLU A 143 10.61 2.81 -18.27
C GLU A 143 9.56 1.68 -18.28
N GLN A 144 9.79 0.61 -17.51
CA GLN A 144 8.78 -0.45 -17.33
C GLN A 144 7.57 0.07 -16.55
N VAL A 145 7.80 0.90 -15.53
CA VAL A 145 6.72 1.50 -14.73
C VAL A 145 5.92 2.52 -15.55
N LYS A 146 6.61 3.38 -16.32
CA LYS A 146 5.96 4.30 -17.26
C LYS A 146 5.12 3.56 -18.30
N HIS A 147 5.66 2.49 -18.88
CA HIS A 147 4.90 1.66 -19.82
C HIS A 147 3.68 1.03 -19.15
N TYR A 148 3.83 0.48 -17.95
CA TYR A 148 2.76 -0.17 -17.20
C TYR A 148 1.61 0.77 -16.84
N LEU A 149 1.92 2.05 -16.60
CA LEU A 149 0.95 3.09 -16.25
C LEU A 149 0.60 4.02 -17.43
N GLY A 150 1.04 3.70 -18.65
CA GLY A 150 0.97 4.60 -19.80
C GLY A 150 -0.44 4.96 -20.28
N GLU A 151 -1.46 4.18 -19.88
CA GLU A 151 -2.87 4.46 -20.17
C GLU A 151 -3.51 5.47 -19.20
N TYR A 152 -2.82 5.83 -18.10
CA TYR A 152 -3.35 6.75 -17.10
C TYR A 152 -2.84 8.17 -17.31
N GLU A 153 -3.76 9.13 -17.31
CA GLU A 153 -3.45 10.55 -17.38
C GLU A 153 -3.14 11.14 -16.00
N ASN A 154 -2.46 12.29 -15.99
CA ASN A 154 -2.05 13.03 -14.79
C ASN A 154 -1.20 12.17 -13.84
N VAL A 155 -0.25 11.41 -14.40
CA VAL A 155 0.74 10.63 -13.65
C VAL A 155 2.13 11.14 -14.03
N TYR A 156 2.88 11.60 -13.02
CA TYR A 156 4.23 12.14 -13.20
C TYR A 156 5.24 11.32 -12.41
N PHE A 157 6.43 11.12 -12.99
CA PHE A 157 7.46 10.24 -12.46
C PHE A 157 8.74 11.01 -12.18
N TYR A 158 9.32 10.81 -11.01
CA TYR A 158 10.56 11.44 -10.60
C TYR A 158 11.55 10.39 -10.09
N LYS A 159 12.61 10.18 -10.88
CA LYS A 159 13.70 9.27 -10.52
C LYS A 159 14.70 9.96 -9.61
N GLY A 160 14.99 9.33 -8.47
CA GLY A 160 16.03 9.73 -7.52
C GLY A 160 15.55 9.66 -6.08
N LEU A 161 16.49 9.82 -5.15
CA LEU A 161 16.19 9.79 -3.72
C LEU A 161 15.28 10.96 -3.33
N PHE A 162 14.16 10.65 -2.67
CA PHE A 162 13.29 11.66 -2.09
C PHE A 162 13.90 12.18 -0.77
N PRO A 163 13.84 13.49 -0.45
CA PRO A 163 13.11 14.58 -1.11
C PRO A 163 13.90 15.36 -2.18
N SER A 164 15.10 14.92 -2.58
CA SER A 164 15.95 15.64 -3.55
C SER A 164 15.27 15.84 -4.92
N THR A 165 14.25 15.04 -5.22
CA THR A 165 13.45 15.09 -6.45
C THR A 165 12.13 15.87 -6.30
N ALA A 166 11.86 16.47 -5.14
CA ALA A 166 10.56 17.07 -4.82
C ALA A 166 10.34 18.49 -5.36
N GLU A 167 11.34 19.11 -6.00
CA GLU A 167 11.27 20.48 -6.51
C GLU A 167 10.01 20.78 -7.36
N PRO A 168 9.57 19.90 -8.29
CA PRO A 168 8.38 20.14 -9.10
C PRO A 168 7.07 20.24 -8.31
N ILE A 169 7.05 19.71 -7.08
CA ILE A 169 5.86 19.67 -6.23
C ILE A 169 6.00 20.50 -4.94
N LYS A 170 7.05 21.33 -4.82
CA LYS A 170 7.35 22.07 -3.58
C LYS A 170 6.22 22.97 -3.07
N ASN A 171 5.39 23.49 -3.99
CA ASN A 171 4.25 24.38 -3.74
C ASN A 171 2.89 23.67 -3.86
N LYS A 172 2.87 22.35 -3.96
CA LYS A 172 1.64 21.55 -4.05
C LYS A 172 1.12 21.19 -2.67
N THR A 173 -0.19 20.98 -2.60
CA THR A 173 -0.89 20.44 -1.43
C THR A 173 -1.49 19.09 -1.77
N PHE A 174 -1.67 18.23 -0.76
CA PHE A 174 -2.03 16.83 -0.97
C PHE A 174 -3.28 16.43 -0.22
N SER A 175 -4.09 15.63 -0.88
CA SER A 175 -5.27 14.96 -0.31
C SER A 175 -4.93 13.54 0.16
N PHE A 176 -3.96 12.88 -0.48
CA PHE A 176 -3.48 11.55 -0.11
C PHE A 176 -1.99 11.39 -0.40
N VAL A 177 -1.26 10.75 0.50
CA VAL A 177 0.14 10.36 0.31
C VAL A 177 0.34 8.92 0.76
N HIS A 178 0.99 8.11 -0.08
CA HIS A 178 1.44 6.77 0.26
C HIS A 178 2.97 6.74 0.43
N LEU A 179 3.46 6.21 1.55
CA LEU A 179 4.89 6.06 1.85
C LEU A 179 5.23 4.57 1.98
N ASP A 180 6.14 4.08 1.14
CA ASP A 180 6.57 2.67 1.13
C ASP A 180 8.09 2.61 0.90
N LEU A 181 8.85 2.96 1.95
CA LEU A 181 10.27 3.31 1.84
C LEU A 181 11.21 2.40 2.61
N ASP A 182 10.66 1.48 3.41
CA ASP A 182 11.33 0.48 4.26
C ASP A 182 12.29 1.01 5.35
N LEU A 183 12.89 2.20 5.16
CA LEU A 183 14.00 2.73 5.94
C LEU A 183 13.64 4.02 6.68
N HIS A 184 14.33 4.27 7.78
CA HIS A 184 14.08 5.42 8.66
C HIS A 184 14.27 6.77 7.95
N GLU A 185 15.45 7.04 7.40
CA GLU A 185 15.80 8.35 6.85
C GLU A 185 14.87 8.82 5.72
N PRO A 186 14.62 8.03 4.65
CA PRO A 186 13.70 8.46 3.61
C PRO A 186 12.26 8.61 4.14
N THR A 187 11.83 7.80 5.11
CA THR A 187 10.51 7.95 5.75
C THR A 187 10.40 9.26 6.51
N ALA A 188 11.38 9.57 7.36
CA ALA A 188 11.41 10.80 8.15
C ALA A 188 11.46 12.05 7.24
N ALA A 189 12.28 12.02 6.20
CA ALA A 189 12.37 13.12 5.24
C ALA A 189 11.06 13.29 4.45
N SER A 190 10.38 12.20 4.11
CA SER A 190 9.07 12.24 3.47
C SER A 190 8.00 12.84 4.38
N LEU A 191 7.97 12.46 5.66
CA LEU A 191 7.06 13.06 6.64
C LEU A 191 7.28 14.56 6.78
N GLN A 192 8.55 15.00 6.90
CA GLN A 192 8.89 16.43 6.97
C GLN A 192 8.43 17.22 5.74
N PHE A 193 8.51 16.62 4.54
CA PHE A 193 8.07 17.26 3.32
C PHE A 193 6.54 17.29 3.19
N PHE A 194 5.87 16.16 3.32
CA PHE A 194 4.46 16.02 2.99
C PHE A 194 3.51 16.51 4.08
N TYR A 195 3.81 16.26 5.35
CA TYR A 195 2.92 16.60 6.47
C TYR A 195 2.47 18.08 6.49
N PRO A 196 3.35 19.10 6.34
CA PRO A 196 2.91 20.50 6.29
C PRO A 196 2.12 20.87 5.01
N ARG A 197 2.12 19.99 4.01
CA ARG A 197 1.44 20.15 2.71
C ARG A 197 0.16 19.34 2.60
N MET A 198 -0.22 18.59 3.64
CA MET A 198 -1.49 17.88 3.67
C MET A 198 -2.64 18.85 3.93
N ASN A 199 -3.69 18.78 3.13
CA ASN A 199 -4.94 19.49 3.43
C ASN A 199 -5.69 18.79 4.57
N ARG A 200 -6.48 19.54 5.35
CA ARG A 200 -7.32 19.00 6.42
C ARG A 200 -8.25 17.92 5.88
N GLY A 201 -8.35 16.79 6.58
CA GLY A 201 -9.06 15.58 6.14
C GLY A 201 -8.27 14.70 5.15
N GLY A 202 -7.10 15.16 4.69
CA GLY A 202 -6.19 14.35 3.88
C GLY A 202 -5.54 13.22 4.68
N ILE A 203 -5.06 12.21 3.96
CA ILE A 203 -4.55 10.97 4.56
C ILE A 203 -3.09 10.74 4.17
N ILE A 204 -2.24 10.37 5.13
CA ILE A 204 -0.96 9.71 4.85
C ILE A 204 -1.09 8.25 5.30
N ILE A 205 -0.78 7.31 4.40
CA ILE A 205 -0.59 5.89 4.72
C ILE A 205 0.88 5.57 4.57
N SER A 206 1.45 4.85 5.54
CA SER A 206 2.78 4.25 5.41
C SER A 206 2.71 2.74 5.53
N HIS A 207 3.46 2.05 4.68
CA HIS A 207 3.76 0.64 4.82
C HIS A 207 4.87 0.40 5.85
N ASP A 208 5.04 -0.86 6.25
CA ASP A 208 6.03 -1.39 7.19
C ASP A 208 6.14 -0.78 8.60
N TYR A 209 5.15 -0.02 9.05
CA TYR A 209 5.14 0.57 10.39
C TYR A 209 5.27 -0.46 11.53
N ILE A 210 4.72 -1.68 11.36
CA ILE A 210 4.75 -2.71 12.41
C ILE A 210 6.07 -3.50 12.44
N ASN A 211 6.63 -3.80 11.26
CA ASN A 211 7.74 -4.74 11.08
C ASN A 211 9.07 -4.08 10.72
N ALA A 212 9.11 -2.83 10.25
CA ALA A 212 10.35 -2.09 10.04
C ALA A 212 10.60 -1.11 11.19
N PRO A 213 11.58 -1.37 12.07
CA PRO A 213 11.84 -0.52 13.24
C PRO A 213 12.22 0.93 12.85
N GLY A 214 12.91 1.10 11.71
CA GLY A 214 13.27 2.40 11.17
C GLY A 214 12.03 3.24 10.79
N VAL A 215 11.07 2.62 10.09
CA VAL A 215 9.79 3.27 9.72
C VAL A 215 8.99 3.63 10.97
N ARG A 216 8.85 2.67 11.90
CA ARG A 216 8.13 2.90 13.16
C ARG A 216 8.69 4.08 13.91
N LYS A 217 10.01 4.10 14.10
CA LYS A 217 10.72 5.17 14.81
C LYS A 217 10.56 6.53 14.14
N ALA A 218 10.63 6.58 12.80
CA ALA A 218 10.43 7.83 12.06
C ALA A 218 9.03 8.42 12.31
N PHE A 219 8.00 7.58 12.32
CA PHE A 219 6.63 7.99 12.65
C PHE A 219 6.46 8.38 14.12
N ASP A 220 6.89 7.52 15.05
CA ASP A 220 6.76 7.74 16.50
C ASP A 220 7.44 9.05 16.93
N ASP A 221 8.67 9.30 16.45
CA ASP A 221 9.38 10.54 16.74
C ASP A 221 8.70 11.75 16.11
N PHE A 222 8.26 11.64 14.85
CA PHE A 222 7.66 12.76 14.13
C PHE A 222 6.31 13.17 14.71
N PHE A 223 5.47 12.22 15.15
CA PHE A 223 4.12 12.51 15.67
C PHE A 223 4.05 12.69 17.19
N LYS A 224 5.17 12.53 17.91
CA LYS A 224 5.22 12.66 19.38
C LYS A 224 4.60 13.95 19.94
N ASP A 225 4.75 15.06 19.24
CA ASP A 225 4.28 16.40 19.63
C ASP A 225 3.10 16.90 18.77
N LYS A 226 2.49 16.01 17.98
CA LYS A 226 1.41 16.35 17.05
C LYS A 226 0.07 15.86 17.56
N PRO A 227 -1.03 16.56 17.23
CA PRO A 227 -2.35 16.17 17.70
C PRO A 227 -2.93 14.99 16.91
N GLU A 228 -2.44 14.68 15.72
CA GLU A 228 -2.90 13.54 14.94
C GLU A 228 -2.43 12.21 15.55
N PRO A 229 -3.34 11.27 15.85
CA PRO A 229 -2.95 9.93 16.27
C PRO A 229 -2.44 9.12 15.07
N ILE A 230 -1.47 8.24 15.34
CA ILE A 230 -1.08 7.17 14.41
C ILE A 230 -2.06 6.01 14.57
N ILE A 231 -2.79 5.68 13.50
CA ILE A 231 -3.74 4.58 13.48
C ILE A 231 -3.05 3.36 12.89
N GLU A 232 -2.72 2.38 13.72
CA GLU A 232 -2.25 1.07 13.26
C GLU A 232 -3.37 0.35 12.49
N MET A 233 -3.05 -0.13 11.28
CA MET A 233 -4.00 -0.79 10.40
C MET A 233 -3.84 -2.31 10.47
N SER A 234 -4.84 -3.06 10.01
CA SER A 234 -4.67 -4.51 9.85
C SER A 234 -3.61 -4.80 8.79
N GLY A 235 -2.52 -5.47 9.17
CA GLY A 235 -1.36 -5.70 8.31
C GLY A 235 -0.13 -5.05 8.91
N LEU A 236 0.70 -4.46 8.05
CA LEU A 236 1.96 -3.80 8.41
C LEU A 236 1.86 -2.27 8.34
N GLN A 237 0.75 -1.75 7.83
CA GLN A 237 0.54 -0.32 7.58
C GLN A 237 0.13 0.48 8.84
N CYS A 238 0.40 1.77 8.82
CA CYS A 238 -0.28 2.77 9.63
C CYS A 238 -0.90 3.88 8.77
N LEU A 239 -1.80 4.65 9.38
CA LEU A 239 -2.51 5.75 8.75
C LEU A 239 -2.60 6.95 9.70
N ILE A 240 -2.53 8.16 9.16
CA ILE A 240 -2.90 9.40 9.85
C ILE A 240 -3.94 10.16 9.01
N VAL A 241 -4.83 10.87 9.69
CA VAL A 241 -5.75 11.84 9.06
C VAL A 241 -5.33 13.23 9.51
N LYS A 242 -5.04 14.12 8.56
CA LYS A 242 -4.63 15.50 8.85
C LYS A 242 -5.79 16.26 9.48
N ILE A 243 -5.59 16.82 10.68
CA ILE A 243 -6.62 17.62 11.36
C ILE A 243 -6.51 19.11 11.14
#